data_AF-A0A1H4Y8V6-F1
#
_entry.id   AF-A0A1H4Y8V6-F1
#
_cell.length_a   1.000
_cell.length_b   1.000
_cell.length_c   1.000
_cell.angle_alpha   90.00
_cell.angle_beta   90.00
_cell.angle_gamma   90.00
#
_symmetry.space_group_name_H-M   'P 1'
#
loop_
_entity.id
_entity.type
_entity.pdbx_description
1 polymer ?
#
loop_
_entity_poly.entity_id
_entity_poly.type
_entity_poly.pdbx_seq_one_letter_code
_entity_poly.pdbx_strand_id
1 'polypeptide(L)'
;MADVLPLVEARLRTALGEPGARAAVTFLGTDRIEVLRFQEGDIVRYATLGMSAQPMNDPTAVVADPVKGARAELVLSVRAGIADTDKVLRPLAVLAASPQVEGLIVAPGASLDVGEPLWPGAPFTSVLVAEPGGLVEDLELDEPLDPVRFLPLLPMTPNEAAWKRVHGAQALQERWLTNGTDLRDPARRSVPLE
;
A
#
# COMPACT_ATOMS: atom_id res chain seq x y z
N MET A 1 -16.77 9.08 -17.72
CA MET A 1 -15.51 8.82 -16.99
C MET A 1 -15.11 7.40 -17.32
N ALA A 2 -13.88 7.20 -17.81
CA ALA A 2 -13.37 5.84 -17.99
C ALA A 2 -13.41 5.15 -16.63
N ASP A 3 -13.89 3.91 -16.61
CA ASP A 3 -13.81 3.09 -15.41
C ASP A 3 -12.35 2.66 -15.26
N VAL A 4 -11.62 3.31 -14.35
CA VAL A 4 -10.18 3.10 -14.12
C VAL A 4 -9.93 1.71 -13.51
N LEU A 5 -10.88 1.21 -12.71
CA LEU A 5 -10.68 -0.01 -11.92
C LEU A 5 -10.48 -1.28 -12.77
N PRO A 6 -11.24 -1.52 -13.86
CA PRO A 6 -10.95 -2.61 -14.78
C PRO A 6 -9.53 -2.58 -15.38
N LEU A 7 -9.00 -1.40 -15.68
CA LEU A 7 -7.63 -1.25 -16.20
C LEU A 7 -6.58 -1.55 -15.13
N VAL A 8 -6.84 -1.09 -13.89
CA VAL A 8 -6.00 -1.36 -12.72
C VAL A 8 -5.99 -2.85 -12.39
N GLU A 9 -7.15 -3.50 -12.37
CA GLU A 9 -7.23 -4.96 -12.15
C GLU A 9 -6.51 -5.72 -13.26
N ALA A 10 -6.66 -5.32 -14.53
CA ALA A 10 -5.91 -5.93 -15.64
C ALA A 10 -4.39 -5.76 -15.50
N ARG A 11 -3.92 -4.59 -15.05
CA ARG A 11 -2.50 -4.34 -14.77
C ARG A 11 -1.97 -5.21 -13.64
N LEU A 12 -2.72 -5.31 -12.53
CA LEU A 12 -2.38 -6.21 -11.41
C LEU A 12 -2.31 -7.67 -11.86
N ARG A 13 -3.28 -8.14 -12.65
CA ARG A 13 -3.31 -9.51 -13.17
C ARG A 13 -2.13 -9.81 -14.10
N THR A 14 -1.78 -8.85 -14.95
CA THR A 14 -0.64 -8.98 -15.86
C THR A 14 0.67 -9.13 -15.08
N ALA A 15 0.83 -8.36 -14.00
CA ALA A 15 2.05 -8.38 -13.19
C ALA A 15 2.12 -9.54 -12.19
N LEU A 16 0.99 -9.91 -11.58
CA LEU A 16 0.95 -10.79 -10.40
C LEU A 16 0.23 -12.13 -10.64
N GLY A 17 -0.35 -12.34 -11.83
CA GLY A 17 -1.18 -13.50 -12.15
C GLY A 17 -2.64 -13.35 -11.69
N GLU A 18 -3.39 -14.44 -11.68
CA GLU A 18 -4.80 -14.41 -11.26
C GLU A 18 -4.94 -14.38 -9.72
N PRO A 19 -5.82 -13.53 -9.17
CA PRO A 19 -6.04 -13.48 -7.73
C PRO A 19 -6.74 -14.76 -7.25
N GLY A 20 -6.16 -15.40 -6.23
CA GLY A 20 -6.75 -16.59 -5.61
C GLY A 20 -7.89 -16.27 -4.63
N ALA A 21 -7.97 -15.03 -4.15
CA ALA A 21 -9.06 -14.56 -3.32
C ALA A 21 -9.26 -13.03 -3.47
N ARG A 22 -10.44 -12.57 -3.07
CA ARG A 22 -10.77 -11.14 -2.95
C ARG A 22 -11.66 -10.91 -1.74
N ALA A 23 -11.47 -9.78 -1.09
CA ALA A 23 -12.35 -9.28 -0.03
C ALA A 23 -12.69 -7.82 -0.31
N ALA A 24 -13.86 -7.38 0.13
CA ALA A 24 -14.32 -6.01 -0.04
C ALA A 24 -14.68 -5.39 1.31
N VAL A 25 -14.34 -4.12 1.49
CA VAL A 25 -14.75 -3.31 2.63
C VAL A 25 -15.42 -2.05 2.10
N THR A 26 -16.59 -1.74 2.65
CA THR A 26 -17.31 -0.50 2.35
C THR A 26 -17.28 0.35 3.62
N PHE A 27 -16.76 1.56 3.52
CA PHE A 27 -16.83 2.54 4.60
C PHE A 27 -18.00 3.48 4.37
N LEU A 28 -18.58 3.98 5.46
CA LEU A 28 -19.68 4.92 5.36
C LEU A 28 -19.16 6.23 4.72
N GLY A 29 -19.72 6.59 3.57
CA GLY A 29 -19.36 7.82 2.88
C GLY A 29 -18.15 7.73 1.94
N THR A 30 -17.56 6.54 1.74
CA THR A 30 -16.51 6.32 0.73
C THR A 30 -16.94 5.27 -0.28
N ASP A 31 -16.20 5.21 -1.39
CA ASP A 31 -16.32 4.10 -2.32
C ASP A 31 -15.87 2.78 -1.67
N ARG A 32 -16.32 1.66 -2.26
CA ARG A 32 -15.91 0.31 -1.88
C ARG A 32 -14.44 0.10 -2.24
N ILE A 33 -13.67 -0.43 -1.29
CA ILE A 33 -12.30 -0.89 -1.51
C ILE A 33 -12.26 -2.41 -1.53
N GLU A 34 -11.71 -2.98 -2.60
CA GLU A 34 -11.35 -4.40 -2.66
C GLU A 34 -9.88 -4.61 -2.29
N VAL A 35 -9.58 -5.79 -1.75
CA VAL A 35 -8.21 -6.29 -1.55
C VAL A 35 -8.12 -7.64 -2.26
N LEU A 36 -7.27 -7.70 -3.27
CA LEU A 36 -6.98 -8.89 -4.07
C LEU A 36 -5.77 -9.61 -3.50
N ARG A 37 -5.84 -10.94 -3.39
CA ARG A 37 -4.76 -11.80 -2.87
C ARG A 37 -4.17 -12.65 -4.00
N PHE A 38 -2.89 -12.51 -4.24
CA PHE A 38 -2.12 -13.23 -5.27
C PHE A 38 -1.08 -14.13 -4.59
N GLN A 39 -0.91 -15.35 -5.09
CA GLN A 39 0.08 -16.30 -4.58
C GLN A 39 1.15 -16.55 -5.66
N GLU A 40 2.42 -16.38 -5.32
CA GLU A 40 3.56 -16.73 -6.17
C GLU A 40 4.60 -17.46 -5.33
N GLY A 41 4.73 -18.78 -5.52
CA GLY A 41 5.65 -19.59 -4.72
C GLY A 41 5.39 -19.43 -3.22
N ASP A 42 6.40 -18.99 -2.47
CA ASP A 42 6.35 -18.73 -1.04
C ASP A 42 5.96 -17.29 -0.69
N ILE A 43 5.54 -16.46 -1.66
CA ILE A 43 5.10 -15.09 -1.43
C ILE A 43 3.58 -14.97 -1.64
N VAL A 44 2.93 -14.30 -0.70
CA VAL A 44 1.55 -13.78 -0.84
C VAL A 44 1.63 -12.28 -1.06
N ARG A 45 0.85 -11.78 -2.02
CA ARG A 45 0.70 -10.35 -2.27
C ARG A 45 -0.75 -9.93 -2.09
N TYR A 46 -0.94 -8.82 -1.41
CA TYR A 46 -2.23 -8.17 -1.24
C TYR A 46 -2.17 -6.83 -1.97
N ALA A 47 -3.07 -6.61 -2.93
CA ALA A 47 -3.18 -5.35 -3.63
C ALA A 47 -4.57 -4.76 -3.42
N THR A 48 -4.64 -3.46 -3.16
CA THR A 48 -5.93 -2.76 -3.11
C THR A 48 -6.47 -2.55 -4.53
N LEU A 49 -7.78 -2.44 -4.64
CA LEU A 49 -8.49 -2.05 -5.85
C LEU A 49 -9.65 -1.16 -5.44
N GLY A 50 -9.55 0.14 -5.71
CA GLY A 50 -10.57 1.14 -5.39
C GLY A 50 -9.99 2.49 -4.98
N MET A 51 -8.77 2.53 -4.44
CA MET A 51 -8.11 3.79 -4.04
C MET A 51 -7.90 4.71 -5.25
N SER A 52 -7.62 4.13 -6.41
CA SER A 52 -7.40 4.83 -7.68
C SER A 52 -8.68 5.26 -8.39
N ALA A 53 -9.86 4.87 -7.90
CA ALA A 53 -11.15 5.21 -8.53
C ALA A 53 -11.36 6.73 -8.64
N GLN A 54 -10.92 7.46 -7.62
CA GLN A 54 -10.90 8.92 -7.56
C GLN A 54 -9.45 9.40 -7.38
N PRO A 55 -9.10 10.62 -7.85
CA PRO A 55 -7.79 11.17 -7.54
C PRO A 55 -7.71 11.42 -6.03
N MET A 56 -6.51 11.25 -5.45
CA MET A 56 -6.27 11.56 -4.05
C MET A 56 -6.42 13.07 -3.83
N ASN A 57 -7.12 13.45 -2.75
CA ASN A 57 -7.35 14.85 -2.44
C ASN A 57 -6.06 15.54 -2.01
N ASP A 58 -5.68 16.60 -2.74
CA ASP A 58 -4.63 17.52 -2.31
C ASP A 58 -5.18 18.47 -1.22
N PRO A 59 -4.72 18.39 0.04
CA PRO A 59 -5.20 19.25 1.11
C PRO A 59 -4.84 20.73 0.91
N THR A 60 -3.93 21.05 -0.01
CA THR A 60 -3.54 22.42 -0.33
C THR A 60 -4.38 23.05 -1.44
N ALA A 61 -5.19 22.24 -2.16
CA ALA A 61 -6.06 22.72 -3.22
C ALA A 61 -7.33 23.38 -2.65
N VAL A 62 -7.73 24.53 -3.21
CA VAL A 62 -8.96 25.26 -2.81
C VAL A 62 -10.22 24.47 -3.20
N VAL A 63 -10.16 23.71 -4.29
CA VAL A 63 -11.24 22.84 -4.77
C VAL A 63 -10.60 21.56 -5.29
N ALA A 64 -11.11 20.40 -4.85
CA ALA A 64 -10.69 19.11 -5.37
C ALA A 64 -11.10 18.98 -6.85
N ASP A 65 -10.17 18.61 -7.72
CA ASP A 65 -10.46 18.26 -9.10
C ASP A 65 -10.92 16.79 -9.15
N PRO A 66 -12.15 16.49 -9.61
CA PRO A 66 -12.66 15.11 -9.62
C PRO A 66 -12.02 14.23 -10.70
N VAL A 67 -11.17 14.80 -11.56
CA VAL A 67 -10.56 14.10 -12.70
C VAL A 67 -9.04 14.06 -12.55
N LYS A 68 -8.40 15.21 -12.36
CA LYS A 68 -6.95 15.37 -12.27
C LYS A 68 -6.43 15.13 -10.85
N GLY A 69 -5.22 14.60 -10.74
CA GLY A 69 -4.54 14.39 -9.47
C GLY A 69 -4.08 12.95 -9.27
N ALA A 70 -3.15 12.79 -8.33
CA ALA A 70 -2.44 11.54 -8.10
C ALA A 70 -3.39 10.38 -7.78
N ARG A 71 -3.17 9.23 -8.43
CA ARG A 71 -3.90 7.99 -8.20
C ARG A 71 -2.95 6.89 -7.81
N ALA A 72 -3.36 6.02 -6.89
CA ALA A 72 -2.55 4.89 -6.50
C ALA A 72 -3.37 3.69 -6.07
N GLU A 73 -2.72 2.53 -6.06
CA GLU A 73 -3.11 1.35 -5.27
C GLU A 73 -1.94 0.91 -4.40
N LEU A 74 -2.25 0.29 -3.27
CA LEU A 74 -1.27 -0.20 -2.30
C LEU A 74 -0.97 -1.67 -2.53
N VAL A 75 0.30 -2.07 -2.44
CA VAL A 75 0.73 -3.46 -2.62
C VAL A 75 1.59 -3.92 -1.44
N LEU A 76 1.12 -4.90 -0.68
CA LEU A 76 1.87 -5.54 0.39
C LEU A 76 2.35 -6.92 -0.06
N SER A 77 3.63 -7.23 0.13
CA SER A 77 4.20 -8.56 -0.13
C SER A 77 4.72 -9.20 1.16
N VAL A 78 4.33 -10.43 1.45
CA VAL A 78 4.74 -11.18 2.65
C VAL A 78 5.03 -12.64 2.33
N ARG A 79 5.93 -13.28 3.08
CA ARG A 79 6.16 -14.72 2.98
C ARG A 79 4.96 -15.51 3.53
N ALA A 80 4.57 -16.53 2.78
CA ALA A 80 3.52 -17.47 3.13
C ALA A 80 3.98 -18.43 4.24
N GLY A 81 3.02 -18.98 5.00
CA GLY A 81 3.27 -20.08 5.93
C GLY A 81 3.94 -19.70 7.26
N ILE A 82 4.29 -18.43 7.48
CA ILE A 82 4.93 -17.96 8.73
C ILE A 82 3.90 -17.37 9.70
N ALA A 83 2.89 -16.65 9.20
CA ALA A 83 1.82 -16.04 10.00
C ALA A 83 0.48 -16.04 9.24
N ASP A 84 -0.64 -15.95 9.97
CA ASP A 84 -1.97 -15.71 9.39
C ASP A 84 -2.11 -14.25 8.96
N THR A 85 -1.62 -13.96 7.75
CA THR A 85 -1.61 -12.60 7.19
C THR A 85 -2.93 -12.23 6.51
N ASP A 86 -3.90 -13.15 6.36
CA ASP A 86 -5.14 -12.88 5.62
C ASP A 86 -5.97 -11.75 6.28
N LYS A 87 -5.79 -11.53 7.59
CA LYS A 87 -6.45 -10.43 8.32
C LYS A 87 -5.97 -9.04 7.93
N VAL A 88 -4.90 -8.93 7.15
CA VAL A 88 -4.39 -7.66 6.64
C VAL A 88 -5.35 -6.96 5.66
N LEU A 89 -6.36 -7.68 5.15
CA LEU A 89 -7.38 -7.13 4.24
C LEU A 89 -8.04 -5.86 4.80
N ARG A 90 -8.36 -5.82 6.10
CA ARG A 90 -9.09 -4.68 6.68
C ARG A 90 -8.14 -3.49 6.93
N PRO A 91 -6.97 -3.68 7.55
CA PRO A 91 -5.94 -2.64 7.60
C PRO A 91 -5.60 -2.04 6.23
N LEU A 92 -5.40 -2.85 5.18
CA LEU A 92 -5.13 -2.33 3.83
C LEU A 92 -6.30 -1.54 3.25
N ALA A 93 -7.53 -2.00 3.43
CA ALA A 93 -8.69 -1.26 2.97
C ALA A 93 -8.84 0.09 3.68
N VAL A 94 -8.52 0.16 4.99
CA VAL A 94 -8.48 1.42 5.76
C VAL A 94 -7.42 2.35 5.20
N LEU A 95 -6.20 1.86 4.96
CA LEU A 95 -5.12 2.65 4.39
C LEU A 95 -5.46 3.17 2.98
N ALA A 96 -6.11 2.36 2.15
CA ALA A 96 -6.56 2.77 0.81
C ALA A 96 -7.71 3.78 0.82
N ALA A 97 -8.52 3.81 1.89
CA ALA A 97 -9.58 4.80 2.05
C ALA A 97 -9.07 6.13 2.63
N SER A 98 -7.87 6.17 3.22
CA SER A 98 -7.35 7.36 3.92
C SER A 98 -7.26 8.62 3.06
N PRO A 99 -6.92 8.60 1.75
CA PRO A 99 -6.94 9.83 0.96
C PRO A 99 -8.31 10.50 0.91
N GLN A 100 -9.39 9.71 0.86
CA GLN A 100 -10.76 10.23 0.81
C GLN A 100 -11.23 10.73 2.18
N VAL A 101 -10.79 10.09 3.26
CA VAL A 101 -11.24 10.37 4.64
C VAL A 101 -10.41 11.46 5.31
N GLU A 102 -9.09 11.40 5.15
CA GLU A 102 -8.12 12.28 5.83
C GLU A 102 -7.63 13.42 4.93
N GLY A 103 -7.89 13.37 3.63
CA GLY A 103 -7.49 14.40 2.67
C GLY A 103 -5.97 14.47 2.51
N LEU A 104 -5.34 13.35 2.14
CA LEU A 104 -3.89 13.26 1.96
C LEU A 104 -3.51 12.63 0.62
N ILE A 105 -2.32 12.99 0.14
CA ILE A 105 -1.67 12.32 -0.99
C ILE A 105 -0.68 11.29 -0.41
N VAL A 106 -0.91 10.01 -0.71
CA VAL A 106 0.04 8.95 -0.36
C VAL A 106 1.19 8.98 -1.38
N ALA A 107 2.41 9.17 -0.89
CA ALA A 107 3.61 9.28 -1.70
C ALA A 107 4.78 8.47 -1.10
N PRO A 108 5.79 8.08 -1.90
CA PRO A 108 6.99 7.43 -1.40
C PRO A 108 7.64 8.16 -0.22
N GLY A 109 8.13 7.38 0.75
CA GLY A 109 8.68 7.88 2.00
C GLY A 109 7.63 8.26 3.06
N ALA A 110 6.35 8.30 2.72
CA ALA A 110 5.27 8.49 3.69
C ALA A 110 5.17 7.28 4.65
N SER A 111 4.65 7.54 5.85
CA SER A 111 4.31 6.50 6.82
C SER A 111 2.81 6.46 6.95
N LEU A 112 2.23 5.27 6.78
CA LEU A 112 0.81 5.04 7.04
C LEU A 112 0.69 4.17 8.28
N ASP A 113 -0.10 4.61 9.26
CA ASP A 113 -0.26 3.96 10.56
C ASP A 113 -1.70 3.48 10.70
N VAL A 114 -1.89 2.25 11.19
CA VAL A 114 -3.22 1.68 11.44
C VAL A 114 -3.56 1.63 12.93
N GLY A 115 -2.62 2.00 13.81
CA GLY A 115 -2.78 2.05 15.27
C GLY A 115 -2.77 0.69 15.97
N GLU A 116 -2.90 -0.41 15.23
CA GLU A 116 -2.95 -1.77 15.71
C GLU A 116 -2.09 -2.71 14.82
N PRO A 117 -1.79 -3.95 15.25
CA PRO A 117 -1.05 -4.89 14.41
C PRO A 117 -1.70 -5.11 13.04
N LEU A 118 -0.90 -5.09 11.95
CA LEU A 118 -1.39 -5.32 10.57
C LEU A 118 -2.11 -6.67 10.40
N TRP A 119 -1.78 -7.66 11.22
CA TRP A 119 -2.47 -8.94 11.36
C TRP A 119 -2.22 -9.49 12.77
N PRO A 120 -2.95 -10.53 13.24
CA PRO A 120 -2.75 -11.11 14.54
C PRO A 120 -1.29 -11.53 14.79
N GLY A 121 -0.69 -10.98 15.85
CA GLY A 121 0.69 -11.25 16.22
C GLY A 121 1.75 -10.50 15.39
N ALA A 122 1.37 -9.66 14.43
CA ALA A 122 2.32 -8.85 13.69
C ALA A 122 3.09 -7.90 14.61
N PRO A 123 4.42 -7.78 14.49
CA PRO A 123 5.18 -6.75 15.19
C PRO A 123 5.07 -5.36 14.51
N PHE A 124 4.25 -5.25 13.47
CA PHE A 124 4.11 -4.06 12.63
C PHE A 124 2.75 -3.39 12.84
N THR A 125 2.76 -2.09 13.10
CA THR A 125 1.54 -1.26 13.23
C THR A 125 1.46 -0.17 12.16
N SER A 126 2.51 -0.04 11.35
CA SER A 126 2.60 0.96 10.29
C SER A 126 3.37 0.40 9.10
N VAL A 127 3.31 1.10 7.98
CA VAL A 127 4.05 0.78 6.76
C VAL A 127 4.79 2.02 6.25
N LEU A 128 5.96 1.81 5.68
CA LEU A 128 6.62 2.80 4.84
C LEU A 128 6.13 2.60 3.40
N VAL A 129 5.74 3.69 2.75
CA VAL A 129 5.40 3.69 1.32
C VAL A 129 6.70 3.75 0.52
N ALA A 130 6.93 2.76 -0.33
CA ALA A 130 8.11 2.70 -1.19
C ALA A 130 7.85 3.32 -2.57
N GLU A 131 8.92 3.45 -3.36
CA GLU A 131 8.83 3.90 -4.75
C GLU A 131 8.00 2.91 -5.61
N PRO A 132 7.13 3.41 -6.52
CA PRO A 132 6.35 2.58 -7.42
C PRO A 132 7.17 2.09 -8.63
N GLY A 133 6.51 1.39 -9.56
CA GLY A 133 7.09 1.03 -10.86
C GLY A 133 8.02 -0.19 -10.87
N GLY A 134 8.39 -0.73 -9.70
CA GLY A 134 9.26 -1.91 -9.61
C GLY A 134 8.52 -3.23 -9.80
N LEU A 135 7.63 -3.57 -8.85
CA LEU A 135 6.89 -4.84 -8.85
C LEU A 135 5.71 -4.83 -9.84
N VAL A 136 5.03 -3.70 -9.92
CA VAL A 136 3.94 -3.45 -10.86
C VAL A 136 4.27 -2.13 -11.52
N GLU A 137 4.40 -2.14 -12.84
CA GLU A 137 4.59 -0.93 -13.62
C GLU A 137 3.38 0.00 -13.49
N ASP A 138 3.63 1.30 -13.56
CA ASP A 138 2.58 2.30 -13.49
C ASP A 138 1.64 2.19 -14.69
N LEU A 139 0.37 2.48 -14.45
CA LEU A 139 -0.67 2.48 -15.48
C LEU A 139 -0.87 3.90 -15.99
N GLU A 140 -0.31 4.16 -17.17
CA GLU A 140 -0.59 5.38 -17.93
C GLU A 140 -2.08 5.41 -18.33
N LEU A 141 -2.70 6.59 -18.15
CA LEU A 141 -4.09 6.85 -18.52
C LEU A 141 -4.13 7.96 -19.56
N ASP A 142 -5.19 7.97 -20.38
CA ASP A 142 -5.39 9.03 -21.36
C ASP A 142 -5.60 10.38 -20.65
N GLU A 143 -5.04 11.45 -21.22
CA GLU A 143 -5.24 12.80 -20.72
C GLU A 143 -6.76 13.11 -20.62
N PRO A 144 -7.21 13.75 -19.53
CA PRO A 144 -6.41 14.48 -18.53
C PRO A 144 -6.11 13.70 -17.24
N LEU A 145 -6.26 12.37 -17.20
CA LEU A 145 -6.06 11.61 -15.96
C LEU A 145 -4.56 11.42 -15.69
N ASP A 146 -4.14 11.62 -14.44
CA ASP A 146 -2.80 11.23 -13.99
C ASP A 146 -2.69 9.69 -13.94
N PRO A 147 -1.49 9.12 -14.14
CA PRO A 147 -1.28 7.68 -14.10
C PRO A 147 -1.62 7.08 -12.73
N VAL A 148 -1.99 5.80 -12.71
CA VAL A 148 -2.13 5.04 -11.46
C VAL A 148 -0.78 4.44 -11.09
N ARG A 149 -0.29 4.82 -9.90
CA ARG A 149 0.93 4.26 -9.31
C ARG A 149 0.62 3.06 -8.42
N PHE A 150 1.46 2.04 -8.45
CA PHE A 150 1.32 0.88 -7.54
C PHE A 150 2.38 0.96 -6.45
N LEU A 151 1.97 1.39 -5.26
CA LEU A 151 2.85 1.74 -4.15
C LEU A 151 3.15 0.53 -3.26
N PRO A 152 4.39 0.02 -3.22
CA PRO A 152 4.73 -1.06 -2.32
C PRO A 152 4.72 -0.58 -0.87
N LEU A 153 4.18 -1.42 0.03
CA LEU A 153 4.15 -1.17 1.45
C LEU A 153 5.18 -2.03 2.17
N LEU A 154 6.03 -1.39 2.96
CA LEU A 154 7.08 -2.02 3.75
C LEU A 154 6.69 -1.97 5.23
N PRO A 155 6.26 -3.08 5.86
CA PRO A 155 5.86 -3.09 7.26
C PRO A 155 6.97 -2.59 8.18
N MET A 156 6.61 -1.72 9.13
CA MET A 156 7.51 -1.14 10.12
C MET A 156 7.08 -1.51 11.54
N THR A 157 8.06 -1.86 12.37
CA THR A 157 7.86 -1.91 13.82
C THR A 157 7.71 -0.49 14.38
N PRO A 158 7.10 -0.32 15.57
CA PRO A 158 7.00 1.00 16.21
C PRO A 158 8.34 1.72 16.38
N ASN A 159 9.42 0.97 16.67
CA ASN A 159 10.77 1.53 16.82
C ASN A 159 11.32 2.04 15.49
N GLU A 160 11.14 1.30 14.39
CA GLU A 160 11.54 1.74 13.05
C GLU A 160 10.77 2.98 12.62
N ALA A 161 9.46 3.01 12.86
CA ALA A 161 8.63 4.19 12.58
C ALA A 161 9.10 5.42 13.37
N ALA A 162 9.40 5.25 14.67
CA ALA A 162 9.94 6.32 15.50
C ALA A 162 11.31 6.80 15.01
N TRP A 163 12.20 5.87 14.65
CA TRP A 163 13.53 6.18 14.14
C TRP A 163 13.47 6.91 12.79
N LYS A 164 12.59 6.47 11.88
CA LYS A 164 12.33 7.13 10.59
C LYS A 164 11.82 8.56 10.75
N ARG A 165 11.01 8.86 11.77
CA ARG A 165 10.56 10.24 12.03
C ARG A 165 11.71 11.19 12.33
N VAL A 166 12.80 10.68 12.92
CA VAL A 166 13.99 11.48 13.25
C VAL A 166 14.98 11.55 12.09
N HIS A 167 15.21 10.44 11.40
CA HIS A 167 16.30 10.32 10.43
C HIS A 167 15.86 10.31 8.96
N GLY A 168 14.56 10.20 8.69
CA GLY A 168 13.99 10.13 7.35
C GLY A 168 13.85 8.71 6.80
N ALA A 169 13.04 8.59 5.75
CA ALA A 169 12.70 7.31 5.11
C ALA A 169 13.90 6.66 4.41
N GLN A 170 14.72 7.46 3.73
CA GLN A 170 15.89 6.96 3.02
C GLN A 170 16.88 6.29 3.98
N ALA A 171 17.19 6.94 5.11
CA ALA A 171 18.11 6.40 6.10
C ALA A 171 17.61 5.06 6.69
N LEU A 172 16.29 4.89 6.85
CA LEU A 172 15.73 3.61 7.32
C LEU A 172 15.86 2.52 6.25
N GLN A 173 15.60 2.85 4.98
CA GLN A 173 15.77 1.91 3.87
C GLN A 173 17.22 1.47 3.71
N GLU A 174 18.18 2.39 3.80
CA GLU A 174 19.62 2.08 3.77
C GLU A 174 20.01 1.16 4.93
N ARG A 175 19.42 1.36 6.12
CA ARG A 175 19.65 0.51 7.28
C ARG A 175 19.09 -0.89 7.10
N TRP A 176 17.89 -1.04 6.54
CA TRP A 176 17.34 -2.34 6.16
C TRP A 176 18.20 -3.06 5.14
N LEU A 177 18.65 -2.35 4.11
CA LEU A 177 19.51 -2.90 3.07
C LEU A 177 20.85 -3.38 3.65
N THR A 178 21.50 -2.55 4.47
CA THR A 178 22.79 -2.85 5.11
C THR A 178 22.72 -4.11 5.99
N ASN A 179 21.59 -4.33 6.66
CA ASN A 179 21.39 -5.47 7.55
C ASN A 179 20.77 -6.69 6.86
N GLY A 180 20.50 -6.61 5.54
CA GLY A 180 19.82 -7.69 4.81
C GLY A 180 18.44 -8.02 5.37
N THR A 181 17.72 -7.02 5.91
CA THR A 181 16.42 -7.21 6.53
C THR A 181 15.40 -7.69 5.51
N ASP A 182 14.84 -8.88 5.70
CA ASP A 182 13.77 -9.38 4.85
C ASP A 182 12.43 -8.73 5.23
N LEU A 183 12.09 -7.63 4.54
CA LEU A 183 10.86 -6.87 4.80
C LEU A 183 9.57 -7.65 4.49
N ARG A 184 9.67 -8.84 3.86
CA ARG A 184 8.54 -9.72 3.59
C ARG A 184 8.34 -10.78 4.67
N ASP A 185 9.28 -10.96 5.59
CA ASP A 185 9.09 -11.88 6.73
C ASP A 185 8.02 -11.30 7.69
N PRO A 186 6.84 -11.94 7.80
CA PRO A 186 5.75 -11.39 8.59
C PRO A 186 5.97 -11.49 10.11
N ALA A 187 7.07 -12.11 10.55
CA ALA A 187 7.46 -12.24 11.95
C ALA A 187 8.82 -11.59 12.26
N ARG A 188 9.43 -10.86 11.31
CA ARG A 188 10.75 -10.25 11.55
C ARG A 188 10.73 -9.30 12.74
N ARG A 189 11.87 -9.21 13.41
CA ARG A 189 12.12 -8.18 14.42
C ARG A 189 12.51 -6.86 13.76
N SER A 190 12.53 -5.80 14.57
CA SER A 190 13.13 -4.53 14.18
C SER A 190 14.56 -4.75 13.70
N VAL A 191 14.98 -4.03 12.66
CA VAL A 191 16.40 -3.88 12.33
C VAL A 191 17.15 -3.28 13.52
N PRO A 192 18.44 -3.57 13.73
CA PRO A 192 19.25 -2.84 14.71
C PRO A 192 19.25 -1.34 14.42
N LEU A 193 18.87 -0.51 15.40
CA LEU A 193 18.70 0.95 15.25
C LEU A 193 19.76 1.80 15.98
N GLU A 194 20.68 1.14 16.68
CA GLU A 194 21.84 1.78 17.32
C GLU A 194 22.88 2.29 16.30
#